data_AF-A0A356FB13-F1
#
_entry.id   AF-A0A356FB13-F1
#
_cell.length_a   1.000
_cell.length_b   1.000
_cell.length_c   1.000
_cell.angle_alpha   90.00
_cell.angle_beta   90.00
_cell.angle_gamma   90.00
#
_symmetry.space_group_name_H-M   'P 1'
#
loop_
_entity.id
_entity.type
_entity.pdbx_description
1 polymer ?
#
loop_
_entity_poly.entity_id
_entity_poly.type
_entity_poly.pdbx_seq_one_letter_code
_entity_poly.pdbx_strand_id
1 'polypeptide(L)'
;LPGLWAGVSAWVGISDLSAWHSECKKAKRKYWHDIEASCGGPPGKSAEVDREYSRRSPLTWLKDYQGPAIDINAGIRDGHTGSVPISQSLLAFNRIAEKKDRVAAADILAMTKTAKVPEHLRQAIKDSTYGKKRPLFRALSKNARVTIFDGGHEIVTAAAFGWLSKQRRPASKR
;
A
#
# COMPACT_ATOMS: atom_id res chain seq x y z
N LEU A 1 -19.48 -7.22 -2.02
CA LEU A 1 -18.58 -7.14 -3.20
C LEU A 1 -17.21 -7.81 -3.04
N PRO A 2 -16.53 -7.86 -1.87
CA PRO A 2 -15.23 -8.55 -1.75
C PRO A 2 -15.25 -10.03 -2.17
N GLY A 3 -16.39 -10.71 -2.00
CA GLY A 3 -16.55 -12.14 -2.32
C GLY A 3 -16.57 -12.51 -3.82
N LEU A 4 -16.50 -11.53 -4.74
CA LEU A 4 -16.34 -11.80 -6.18
C LEU A 4 -14.93 -12.31 -6.51
N TRP A 5 -13.92 -11.82 -5.78
CA TRP A 5 -12.52 -12.02 -6.13
C TRP A 5 -11.89 -13.15 -5.31
N ALA A 6 -10.99 -13.91 -5.94
CA ALA A 6 -10.18 -14.94 -5.27
C ALA A 6 -8.99 -14.33 -4.50
N GLY A 7 -8.52 -13.17 -4.93
CA GLY A 7 -7.42 -12.43 -4.33
C GLY A 7 -7.26 -11.06 -4.99
N VAL A 8 -6.52 -10.18 -4.34
CA VAL A 8 -6.21 -8.81 -4.82
C VAL A 8 -4.71 -8.62 -4.82
N SER A 9 -4.15 -8.12 -5.93
CA SER A 9 -2.74 -7.72 -6.01
C SER A 9 -2.67 -6.21 -6.30
N ALA A 10 -2.28 -5.43 -5.29
CA ALA A 10 -2.17 -3.99 -5.34
C ALA A 10 -0.69 -3.56 -5.43
N TRP A 11 -0.39 -2.64 -6.34
CA TRP A 11 0.98 -2.21 -6.63
C TRP A 11 1.06 -0.68 -6.61
N VAL A 12 2.05 -0.15 -5.89
CA VAL A 12 2.41 1.28 -5.84
C VAL A 12 1.21 2.20 -5.63
N GLY A 13 0.27 1.74 -4.83
CA GLY A 13 -1.06 2.34 -4.69
C GLY A 13 -1.13 3.46 -3.64
N ILE A 14 -2.04 4.39 -3.86
CA ILE A 14 -2.43 5.44 -2.93
C ILE A 14 -3.56 4.89 -2.04
N SER A 15 -3.39 4.95 -0.71
CA SER A 15 -4.36 4.42 0.25
C SER A 15 -5.03 5.51 1.10
N ASP A 16 -4.39 6.67 1.23
CA ASP A 16 -4.84 7.83 2.00
C ASP A 16 -4.69 9.10 1.15
N LEU A 17 -5.82 9.65 0.69
CA LEU A 17 -5.86 10.84 -0.16
C LEU A 17 -5.49 12.12 0.60
N SER A 18 -5.78 12.21 1.90
CA SER A 18 -5.44 13.39 2.70
C SER A 18 -3.92 13.47 2.90
N ALA A 19 -3.30 12.33 3.21
CA ALA A 19 -1.85 12.22 3.25
C ALA A 19 -1.23 12.47 1.87
N TRP A 20 -1.75 11.84 0.82
CA TRP A 20 -1.20 11.98 -0.54
C TRP A 20 -1.29 13.42 -1.07
N HIS A 21 -2.36 14.14 -0.74
CA HIS A 21 -2.48 15.58 -1.03
C HIS A 21 -1.33 16.40 -0.43
N SER A 22 -1.05 16.19 0.86
CA SER A 22 0.05 16.87 1.56
C SER A 22 1.42 16.45 1.01
N GLU A 23 1.59 15.17 0.69
CA GLU A 23 2.80 14.61 0.08
C GLU A 23 3.05 15.21 -1.31
N CYS A 24 2.00 15.35 -2.14
CA CYS A 24 2.08 16.01 -3.45
C CYS A 24 2.45 17.48 -3.33
N LYS A 25 1.86 18.23 -2.39
CA LYS A 25 2.23 19.64 -2.14
C LYS A 25 3.71 19.76 -1.75
N LYS A 26 4.16 18.93 -0.80
CA LYS A 26 5.57 18.92 -0.36
C LYS A 26 6.54 18.58 -1.50
N ALA A 27 6.17 17.62 -2.35
CA ALA A 27 6.97 17.20 -3.50
C ALA A 27 6.77 18.08 -4.74
N LYS A 28 6.00 19.18 -4.65
CA LYS A 28 5.66 20.08 -5.76
C LYS A 28 5.07 19.35 -6.98
N ARG A 29 4.29 18.28 -6.74
CA ARG A 29 3.59 17.49 -7.78
C ARG A 29 2.20 18.06 -8.00
N LYS A 30 1.74 18.15 -9.24
CA LYS A 30 0.44 18.77 -9.59
C LYS A 30 -0.81 18.01 -9.10
N TYR A 31 -0.68 16.73 -8.73
CA TYR A 31 -1.84 15.88 -8.43
C TYR A 31 -2.68 16.33 -7.24
N TRP A 32 -2.15 17.19 -6.36
CA TRP A 32 -2.98 17.75 -5.28
C TRP A 32 -4.17 18.55 -5.82
N HIS A 33 -4.06 19.17 -7.00
CA HIS A 33 -5.19 19.83 -7.67
C HIS A 33 -6.28 18.83 -8.06
N ASP A 34 -5.91 17.68 -8.60
CA ASP A 34 -6.85 16.64 -9.03
C ASP A 34 -7.59 16.04 -7.82
N ILE A 35 -6.89 15.90 -6.68
CA ILE A 35 -7.50 15.45 -5.43
C ILE A 35 -8.50 16.49 -4.92
N GLU A 36 -8.13 17.78 -4.90
CA GLU A 36 -9.03 18.86 -4.48
C GLU A 36 -10.27 18.93 -5.38
N ALA A 37 -10.10 18.82 -6.71
CA ALA A 37 -11.21 18.76 -7.66
C ALA A 37 -12.13 17.55 -7.42
N SER A 38 -11.56 16.40 -7.05
CA SER A 38 -12.32 15.18 -6.77
C SER A 38 -13.05 15.20 -5.42
N CYS A 39 -12.57 15.99 -4.45
CA CYS A 39 -13.07 16.02 -3.07
C CYS A 39 -13.82 17.32 -2.72
N GLY A 40 -13.83 18.32 -3.60
CA GLY A 40 -14.51 19.61 -3.37
C GLY A 40 -13.65 20.68 -2.66
N GLY A 41 -12.36 20.43 -2.50
CA GLY A 41 -11.38 21.33 -1.88
C GLY A 41 -10.28 20.60 -1.12
N PRO A 42 -9.37 21.33 -0.45
CA PRO A 42 -8.32 20.74 0.37
C PRO A 42 -8.86 20.00 1.60
N PRO A 43 -8.12 19.03 2.15
CA PRO A 43 -8.46 18.40 3.43
C PRO A 43 -8.62 19.47 4.52
N GLY A 44 -9.60 19.32 5.40
CA GLY A 44 -9.93 20.22 6.49
C GLY A 44 -10.77 21.44 6.10
N LYS A 45 -11.12 21.62 4.83
CA LYS A 45 -11.94 22.78 4.39
C LYS A 45 -13.35 22.77 4.98
N SER A 46 -13.99 21.60 5.04
CA SER A 46 -15.30 21.41 5.67
C SER A 46 -15.52 19.93 5.97
N ALA A 47 -16.53 19.63 6.80
CA ALA A 47 -16.89 18.24 7.11
C ALA A 47 -17.34 17.47 5.86
N GLU A 48 -17.97 18.13 4.89
CA GLU A 48 -18.37 17.56 3.59
C GLU A 48 -17.14 17.12 2.79
N VAL A 49 -16.12 17.97 2.72
CA VAL A 49 -14.88 17.69 2.00
C VAL A 49 -14.13 16.53 2.68
N ASP A 50 -13.99 16.57 4.01
CA ASP A 50 -13.31 15.50 4.76
C ASP A 50 -14.01 14.14 4.65
N ARG A 51 -15.34 14.14 4.51
CA ARG A 51 -16.11 12.93 4.19
C ARG A 51 -15.74 12.38 2.81
N GLU A 52 -15.53 13.22 1.79
CA GLU A 52 -15.10 12.75 0.47
C GLU A 52 -13.70 12.13 0.49
N TYR A 53 -12.74 12.76 1.19
CA TYR A 53 -11.41 12.18 1.40
C TYR A 53 -11.49 10.81 2.09
N SER A 54 -12.26 10.72 3.17
CA SER A 54 -12.43 9.49 3.95
C SER A 54 -13.12 8.40 3.11
N ARG A 55 -14.21 8.74 2.41
CA ARG A 55 -14.99 7.80 1.61
C ARG A 55 -14.19 7.21 0.45
N ARG A 56 -13.27 7.98 -0.15
CA ARG A 56 -12.49 7.56 -1.33
C ARG A 56 -11.17 6.90 -0.97
N SER A 57 -10.64 7.14 0.22
CA SER A 57 -9.38 6.54 0.68
C SER A 57 -9.56 5.06 1.00
N PRO A 58 -8.85 4.13 0.32
CA PRO A 58 -8.88 2.71 0.67
C PRO A 58 -8.63 2.45 2.18
N LEU A 59 -7.76 3.21 2.82
CA LEU A 59 -7.38 3.07 4.23
C LEU A 59 -8.59 3.08 5.18
N THR A 60 -9.65 3.83 4.86
CA THR A 60 -10.90 3.88 5.63
C THR A 60 -11.58 2.51 5.70
N TRP A 61 -11.60 1.80 4.58
CA TRP A 61 -12.33 0.54 4.42
C TRP A 61 -11.52 -0.69 4.82
N LEU A 62 -10.21 -0.54 5.05
CA LEU A 62 -9.31 -1.65 5.37
C LEU A 62 -9.33 -2.07 6.85
N LYS A 63 -9.98 -1.31 7.75
CA LYS A 63 -10.06 -1.63 9.20
C LYS A 63 -10.58 -3.03 9.47
N ASP A 64 -11.69 -3.31 8.83
CA ASP A 64 -12.53 -4.49 9.05
C ASP A 64 -12.48 -5.36 7.79
N TYR A 65 -11.33 -5.36 7.12
CA TYR A 65 -11.14 -6.11 5.89
C TYR A 65 -11.31 -7.60 6.15
N GLN A 66 -12.41 -8.15 5.62
CA GLN A 66 -12.73 -9.57 5.58
C GLN A 66 -12.79 -10.07 4.12
N GLY A 67 -12.08 -9.38 3.23
CA GLY A 67 -12.01 -9.73 1.82
C GLY A 67 -11.15 -10.96 1.56
N PRO A 68 -10.93 -11.30 0.27
CA PRO A 68 -10.03 -12.37 -0.12
C PRO A 68 -8.57 -12.04 0.27
N ALA A 69 -7.63 -12.93 -0.02
CA ALA A 69 -6.22 -12.62 0.21
C ALA A 69 -5.81 -11.34 -0.54
N ILE A 70 -4.94 -10.53 0.07
CA ILE A 70 -4.46 -9.27 -0.52
C ILE A 70 -2.93 -9.20 -0.46
N ASP A 71 -2.33 -8.87 -1.60
CA ASP A 71 -0.90 -8.66 -1.75
C ASP A 71 -0.61 -7.21 -2.13
N ILE A 72 0.02 -6.47 -1.22
CA ILE A 72 0.36 -5.06 -1.36
C ILE A 72 1.84 -4.95 -1.69
N ASN A 73 2.18 -4.22 -2.74
CA ASN A 73 3.56 -4.10 -3.23
C ASN A 73 3.94 -2.65 -3.46
N ALA A 74 5.14 -2.25 -3.07
CA ALA A 74 5.69 -0.95 -3.43
C ALA A 74 7.20 -1.01 -3.65
N GLY A 75 7.69 -0.24 -4.62
CA GLY A 75 9.13 -0.06 -4.80
C GLY A 75 9.69 0.90 -3.76
N ILE A 76 10.79 0.52 -3.11
CA ILE A 76 11.42 1.30 -2.03
C ILE A 76 11.75 2.76 -2.44
N ARG A 77 11.92 3.04 -3.74
CA ARG A 77 12.24 4.36 -4.30
C ARG A 77 11.05 5.13 -4.86
N ASP A 78 9.83 4.61 -4.85
CA ASP A 78 8.68 5.25 -5.49
C ASP A 78 8.44 6.69 -4.96
N GLY A 79 8.40 6.91 -3.65
CA GLY A 79 8.24 8.28 -3.12
C GLY A 79 9.36 9.28 -3.48
N HIS A 80 10.52 8.77 -3.93
CA HIS A 80 11.75 9.53 -4.21
C HIS A 80 11.92 9.84 -5.69
N THR A 81 11.90 8.80 -6.53
CA THR A 81 12.05 8.91 -7.99
C THR A 81 10.74 8.70 -8.74
N GLY A 82 9.71 8.19 -8.07
CA GLY A 82 8.35 8.02 -8.56
C GLY A 82 7.37 9.01 -7.89
N SER A 83 6.13 8.59 -7.71
CA SER A 83 5.02 9.48 -7.30
C SER A 83 4.46 9.20 -5.92
N VAL A 84 4.59 7.98 -5.40
CA VAL A 84 3.84 7.53 -4.22
C VAL A 84 4.79 7.07 -3.11
N PRO A 85 4.83 7.77 -1.95
CA PRO A 85 5.58 7.32 -0.79
C PRO A 85 5.14 5.93 -0.31
N ILE A 86 6.09 5.07 0.04
CA ILE A 86 5.80 3.68 0.46
C ILE A 86 5.00 3.59 1.77
N SER A 87 4.93 4.69 2.53
CA SER A 87 4.04 4.85 3.69
C SER A 87 2.60 4.50 3.34
N GLN A 88 2.13 4.85 2.14
CA GLN A 88 0.79 4.53 1.64
C GLN A 88 0.52 3.01 1.67
N SER A 89 1.48 2.20 1.22
CA SER A 89 1.37 0.74 1.21
C SER A 89 1.54 0.12 2.59
N LEU A 90 2.49 0.61 3.39
CA LEU A 90 2.75 0.08 4.74
C LEU A 90 1.62 0.42 5.73
N LEU A 91 1.03 1.61 5.65
CA LEU A 91 -0.12 2.00 6.46
C LEU A 91 -1.38 1.23 6.06
N ALA A 92 -1.59 1.00 4.76
CA ALA A 92 -2.66 0.13 4.28
C ALA A 92 -2.52 -1.30 4.83
N PHE A 93 -1.33 -1.87 4.81
CA PHE A 93 -1.07 -3.18 5.44
C PHE A 93 -1.35 -3.16 6.94
N ASN A 94 -0.82 -2.18 7.68
CA ASN A 94 -1.04 -2.05 9.12
C ASN A 94 -2.52 -1.94 9.50
N ARG A 95 -3.35 -1.41 8.59
CA ARG A 95 -4.79 -1.28 8.80
C ARG A 95 -5.49 -2.64 8.88
N ILE A 96 -5.02 -3.61 8.11
CA ILE A 96 -5.54 -4.99 8.03
C ILE A 96 -4.88 -5.89 9.08
N ALA A 97 -3.59 -5.68 9.31
CA ALA A 97 -2.75 -6.51 10.16
C ALA A 97 -3.16 -6.51 11.64
N GLU A 98 -2.95 -7.65 12.28
CA GLU A 98 -2.99 -7.78 13.74
C GLU A 98 -1.94 -6.88 14.39
N LYS A 99 -2.21 -6.39 15.61
CA LYS A 99 -1.35 -5.42 16.29
C LYS A 99 0.13 -5.87 16.36
N LYS A 100 0.37 -7.16 16.60
CA LYS A 100 1.71 -7.77 16.70
C LYS A 100 2.49 -7.82 15.38
N ASP A 101 1.79 -7.82 14.24
CA ASP A 101 2.40 -7.96 12.91
C ASP A 101 2.55 -6.61 12.20
N ARG A 102 2.08 -5.53 12.82
CA ARG A 102 2.17 -4.18 12.26
C ARG A 102 3.62 -3.73 12.18
N VAL A 103 3.96 -3.07 11.08
CA VAL A 103 5.22 -2.37 10.92
C VAL A 103 5.22 -1.15 11.84
N ALA A 104 6.25 -0.99 12.66
CA ALA A 104 6.32 0.12 13.60
C ALA A 104 6.34 1.46 12.86
N ALA A 105 5.71 2.49 13.44
CA ALA A 105 5.62 3.81 12.81
C ALA A 105 7.01 4.42 12.53
N ALA A 106 7.97 4.21 13.43
CA ALA A 106 9.36 4.62 13.25
C ALA A 106 10.02 3.96 12.03
N ASP A 107 9.71 2.67 11.78
CA ASP A 107 10.27 1.92 10.64
C ASP A 107 9.63 2.35 9.31
N ILE A 108 8.32 2.59 9.30
CA ILE A 108 7.63 3.16 8.12
C ILE A 108 8.26 4.51 7.76
N LEU A 109 8.46 5.37 8.75
CA LEU A 109 9.07 6.68 8.56
C LEU A 109 10.51 6.55 8.06
N ALA A 110 11.32 5.69 8.68
CA ALA A 110 12.71 5.45 8.29
C ALA A 110 12.82 4.96 6.85
N MET A 111 12.04 3.94 6.47
CA MET A 111 12.01 3.41 5.10
C MET A 111 11.55 4.46 4.10
N THR A 112 10.48 5.20 4.42
CA THR A 112 9.92 6.22 3.54
C THR A 112 10.89 7.37 3.32
N LYS A 113 11.62 7.79 4.37
CA LYS A 113 12.59 8.90 4.28
C LYS A 113 13.90 8.51 3.60
N THR A 114 14.38 7.28 3.80
CA THR A 114 15.74 6.90 3.40
C THR A 114 15.81 5.97 2.19
N ALA A 115 14.66 5.43 1.75
CA ALA A 115 14.59 4.36 0.75
C ALA A 115 15.48 3.14 1.09
N LYS A 116 15.62 2.84 2.40
CA LYS A 116 16.39 1.71 2.92
C LYS A 116 15.60 0.98 4.00
N VAL A 117 15.73 -0.34 4.03
CA VAL A 117 15.15 -1.18 5.10
C VAL A 117 16.04 -1.09 6.35
N PRO A 118 15.49 -0.72 7.53
CA PRO A 118 16.22 -0.72 8.79
C PRO A 118 16.86 -2.06 9.10
N GLU A 119 18.00 -2.04 9.78
CA GLU A 119 18.84 -3.23 9.97
C GLU A 119 18.11 -4.37 10.66
N HIS A 120 17.33 -4.05 11.69
CA HIS A 120 16.55 -5.01 12.48
C HIS A 120 15.38 -5.64 11.70
N LEU A 121 14.99 -5.06 10.56
CA LEU A 121 13.96 -5.61 9.69
C LEU A 121 14.52 -6.39 8.49
N ARG A 122 15.84 -6.38 8.29
CA ARG A 122 16.45 -7.09 7.16
C ARG A 122 16.35 -8.59 7.36
N GLN A 123 15.78 -9.26 6.36
CA GLN A 123 15.67 -10.72 6.31
C GLN A 123 15.97 -11.21 4.90
N ALA A 124 16.52 -12.41 4.78
CA ALA A 124 16.75 -13.03 3.48
C ALA A 124 15.40 -13.48 2.88
N ILE A 125 14.96 -12.81 1.82
CA ILE A 125 13.72 -13.15 1.11
C ILE A 125 14.07 -13.76 -0.24
N LYS A 126 13.72 -15.03 -0.44
CA LYS A 126 13.86 -15.73 -1.73
C LYS A 126 12.53 -15.72 -2.46
N ASP A 127 12.45 -14.95 -3.54
CA ASP A 127 11.28 -14.89 -4.40
C ASP A 127 11.71 -14.58 -5.85
N SER A 128 11.93 -15.63 -6.64
CA SER A 128 12.48 -15.51 -8.00
C SER A 128 11.54 -14.80 -8.97
N THR A 129 10.23 -14.75 -8.66
CA THR A 129 9.26 -14.06 -9.52
C THR A 129 9.47 -12.55 -9.57
N TYR A 130 10.26 -11.99 -8.65
CA TYR A 130 10.64 -10.58 -8.69
C TYR A 130 11.83 -10.28 -9.62
N GLY A 131 12.53 -11.30 -10.11
CA GLY A 131 13.69 -11.14 -11.00
C GLY A 131 14.75 -10.20 -10.40
N LYS A 132 15.10 -9.14 -11.12
CA LYS A 132 16.07 -8.13 -10.66
C LYS A 132 15.53 -7.23 -9.54
N LYS A 133 14.21 -7.14 -9.36
CA LYS A 133 13.53 -6.24 -8.42
C LYS A 133 13.32 -6.91 -7.06
N ARG A 134 14.41 -7.41 -6.47
CA ARG A 134 14.37 -8.32 -5.31
C ARG A 134 13.53 -7.74 -4.14
N PRO A 135 12.74 -8.56 -3.42
CA PRO A 135 12.12 -8.12 -2.18
C PRO A 135 13.18 -7.73 -1.15
N LEU A 136 13.01 -6.57 -0.51
CA LEU A 136 13.89 -6.04 0.54
C LEU A 136 13.26 -6.18 1.92
N PHE A 137 11.94 -6.07 1.99
CA PHE A 137 11.16 -6.27 3.21
C PHE A 137 9.84 -6.96 2.85
N ARG A 138 9.38 -7.85 3.71
CA ARG A 138 8.09 -8.53 3.58
C ARG A 138 7.49 -8.80 4.95
N ALA A 139 6.22 -8.46 5.11
CA ALA A 139 5.44 -8.80 6.29
C ALA A 139 4.14 -9.51 5.88
N LEU A 140 3.67 -10.39 6.75
CA LEU A 140 2.42 -11.12 6.59
C LEU A 140 1.59 -10.97 7.86
N SER A 141 0.28 -10.82 7.70
CA SER A 141 -0.67 -10.88 8.81
C SER A 141 -2.03 -11.31 8.26
N LYS A 142 -2.65 -12.30 8.90
CA LYS A 142 -3.90 -12.92 8.39
C LYS A 142 -3.75 -13.33 6.91
N ASN A 143 -4.60 -12.79 6.04
CA ASN A 143 -4.62 -12.98 4.59
C ASN A 143 -3.99 -11.80 3.82
N ALA A 144 -3.27 -10.90 4.50
CA ALA A 144 -2.58 -9.77 3.91
C ALA A 144 -1.07 -10.01 3.88
N ARG A 145 -0.44 -9.65 2.76
CA ARG A 145 1.01 -9.58 2.58
C ARG A 145 1.37 -8.18 2.11
N VAL A 146 2.45 -7.62 2.64
CA VAL A 146 3.11 -6.44 2.05
C VAL A 146 4.53 -6.78 1.66
N THR A 147 4.95 -6.35 0.46
CA THR A 147 6.33 -6.47 -0.01
C THR A 147 6.85 -5.12 -0.44
N ILE A 148 7.99 -4.71 0.14
CA ILE A 148 8.77 -3.58 -0.37
C ILE A 148 9.93 -4.14 -1.17
N PHE A 149 9.99 -3.80 -2.46
CA PHE A 149 10.97 -4.36 -3.40
C PHE A 149 11.98 -3.33 -3.86
N ASP A 150 13.10 -3.82 -4.41
CA ASP A 150 14.16 -3.00 -4.98
C ASP A 150 13.73 -2.37 -6.33
N GLY A 151 12.89 -1.35 -6.26
CA GLY A 151 12.31 -0.67 -7.42
C GLY A 151 11.70 0.69 -7.09
N GLY A 152 11.00 1.27 -8.07
CA GLY A 152 10.28 2.54 -7.98
C GLY A 152 8.76 2.37 -8.21
N HIS A 153 8.19 3.22 -9.06
CA HIS A 153 6.76 3.21 -9.41
C HIS A 153 6.47 2.21 -10.54
N GLU A 154 6.49 0.91 -10.24
CA GLU A 154 6.24 -0.13 -11.24
C GLU A 154 5.53 -1.37 -10.69
N ILE A 155 4.96 -2.16 -11.60
CA ILE A 155 4.42 -3.49 -11.32
C ILE A 155 5.45 -4.53 -11.70
N VAL A 156 5.76 -5.46 -10.79
CA VAL A 156 6.57 -6.64 -11.12
C VAL A 156 5.63 -7.77 -11.55
N THR A 157 5.30 -7.79 -12.85
CA THR A 157 4.20 -8.59 -13.42
C THR A 157 4.30 -10.08 -13.15
N ALA A 158 5.50 -10.67 -13.22
CA ALA A 158 5.71 -12.09 -12.92
C ALA A 158 5.38 -12.42 -11.45
N ALA A 159 5.71 -11.53 -10.51
CA ALA A 159 5.34 -11.69 -9.11
C ALA A 159 3.83 -11.50 -8.88
N ALA A 160 3.23 -10.50 -9.55
CA ALA A 160 1.79 -10.25 -9.46
C ALA A 160 0.98 -11.47 -9.93
N PHE A 161 1.23 -11.94 -11.16
CA PHE A 161 0.52 -13.09 -11.73
C PHE A 161 0.89 -14.41 -11.05
N GLY A 162 2.17 -14.59 -10.67
CA GLY A 162 2.61 -15.77 -9.92
C GLY A 162 1.98 -15.89 -8.54
N TRP A 163 1.64 -14.77 -7.88
CA TRP A 163 0.88 -14.78 -6.64
C TRP A 163 -0.62 -14.96 -6.89
N LEU A 164 -1.20 -14.25 -7.87
CA LEU A 164 -2.63 -14.34 -8.21
C LEU A 164 -3.05 -15.75 -8.64
N SER A 165 -2.22 -16.46 -9.40
CA SER A 165 -2.51 -17.83 -9.87
C SER A 165 -2.68 -18.86 -8.74
N LYS A 166 -2.14 -18.55 -7.55
CA LYS A 166 -2.23 -19.38 -6.34
C LYS A 166 -3.50 -19.11 -5.53
N GLN A 167 -4.21 -18.02 -5.81
CA GLN A 167 -5.39 -17.64 -5.05
C GLN A 167 -6.61 -18.47 -5.46
N ARG A 168 -7.49 -18.72 -4.50
CA ARG A 168 -8.77 -19.43 -4.70
C ARG A 168 -9.84 -18.65 -3.99
N ARG A 169 -11.06 -18.64 -4.55
CA ARG A 169 -12.21 -18.04 -3.87
C ARG A 169 -12.40 -18.74 -2.53
N PRO A 170 -12.60 -18.00 -1.43
CA PRO A 170 -13.04 -18.61 -0.18
C PRO A 170 -14.29 -19.45 -0.47
N ALA A 171 -14.34 -20.68 0.03
CA ALA A 171 -15.54 -21.50 -0.07
C ALA A 171 -16.70 -20.71 0.54
N SER A 172 -17.82 -20.59 -0.19
CA SER A 172 -19.03 -19.97 0.33
C SER A 172 -19.41 -20.69 1.62
N LYS A 173 -19.46 -19.97 2.74
CA LYS A 173 -20.20 -20.49 3.90
C LYS A 173 -21.66 -20.58 3.43
N ARG A 174 -22.14 -21.80 3.21
CA ARG A 174 -23.57 -22.08 3.04
C ARG A 174 -24.27 -21.90 4.38
#